data_AF-A0A945I1B0-F1
#
_entry.id   AF-A0A945I1B0-F1
#
_cell.length_a   1.000
_cell.length_b   1.000
_cell.length_c   1.000
_cell.angle_alpha   90.00
_cell.angle_beta   90.00
_cell.angle_gamma   90.00
#
_symmetry.space_group_name_H-M   'P 1'
#
loop_
_entity.id
_entity.type
_entity.pdbx_description
1 polymer ?
#
loop_
_entity_poly.entity_id
_entity_poly.type
_entity_poly.pdbx_seq_one_letter_code
_entity_poly.pdbx_strand_id
1 'polypeptide(L)'
;ANVYYRELDNSEMAVNILSDLQNEYSKIENIIKVKGFSSISNRSWKSWQKAFPDIVSSLVYIYKTTNQNNEAEQVLVDWILRFPDDTNAKKLLEEVRSLD
;
A
#
# COMPACT_ATOMS: atom_id res chain seq x y z
N ALA A 1 13.76 -7.09 4.54
CA ALA A 1 14.66 -6.29 3.70
C ALA A 1 14.09 -6.27 2.29
N ASN A 2 13.44 -5.17 1.90
CA ASN A 2 12.89 -5.02 0.55
C ASN A 2 14.03 -4.64 -0.40
N VAL A 3 14.43 -5.60 -1.22
CA VAL A 3 15.52 -5.48 -2.22
C VAL A 3 15.19 -4.41 -3.27
N TYR A 4 13.91 -4.09 -3.47
CA TYR A 4 13.45 -3.11 -4.46
C TYR A 4 13.85 -1.64 -4.15
N TYR A 5 14.30 -1.32 -2.94
CA TYR A 5 14.55 0.07 -2.55
C TYR A 5 15.95 0.59 -2.75
N ARG A 6 16.96 -0.27 -2.67
CA ARG A 6 18.34 0.18 -2.83
C ARG A 6 18.71 0.42 -4.29
N GLU A 7 17.94 -0.13 -5.23
CA GLU A 7 18.24 -0.01 -6.66
C GLU A 7 17.52 1.15 -7.36
N LEU A 8 16.47 1.70 -6.73
CA LEU A 8 15.83 2.93 -7.19
C LEU A 8 16.51 4.09 -6.48
N ASP A 9 17.61 4.58 -7.03
CA ASP A 9 18.24 5.88 -6.68
C ASP A 9 17.32 7.09 -7.01
N ASN A 10 16.01 6.83 -7.07
CA ASN A 10 14.94 7.71 -7.46
C ASN A 10 13.66 7.31 -6.70
N SER A 11 13.50 7.89 -5.50
CA SER A 11 12.33 7.70 -4.64
C SER A 11 11.03 8.11 -5.33
N GLU A 12 11.05 9.10 -6.23
CA GLU A 12 9.89 9.54 -6.99
C GLU A 12 9.38 8.45 -7.94
N MET A 13 10.28 7.81 -8.71
CA MET A 13 9.92 6.69 -9.57
C MET A 13 9.34 5.52 -8.77
N ALA A 14 9.93 5.22 -7.61
CA ALA A 14 9.45 4.17 -6.72
C ALA A 14 8.03 4.47 -6.21
N VAL A 15 7.79 5.71 -5.76
CA VAL A 15 6.47 6.16 -5.30
C VAL A 15 5.45 6.08 -6.43
N ASN A 16 5.79 6.50 -7.65
CA ASN A 16 4.88 6.44 -8.80
C ASN A 16 4.45 4.99 -9.10
N ILE A 17 5.41 4.07 -9.22
CA ILE A 17 5.11 2.65 -9.49
C ILE A 17 4.26 2.03 -8.38
N LEU A 18 4.62 2.27 -7.11
CA LEU A 18 3.91 1.68 -5.98
C LEU A 18 2.50 2.26 -5.83
N SER A 19 2.32 3.55 -6.09
CA SER A 19 1.01 4.21 -6.07
C SER A 19 0.12 3.67 -7.20
N ASP A 20 0.67 3.45 -8.39
CA ASP A 20 -0.04 2.81 -9.49
C ASP A 20 -0.49 1.38 -9.14
N LEU A 21 0.36 0.59 -8.49
CA LEU A 21 0.00 -0.74 -8.01
C LEU A 21 -1.09 -0.69 -6.93
N GLN A 22 -1.03 0.28 -6.00
CA GLN A 22 -2.06 0.48 -4.97
C GLN A 22 -3.42 0.87 -5.60
N ASN A 23 -3.39 1.73 -6.63
CA ASN A 23 -4.57 2.13 -7.39
C ASN A 23 -5.15 0.95 -8.17
N GLU A 24 -4.31 0.13 -8.78
CA GLU A 24 -4.76 -1.06 -9.52
C GLU A 24 -5.41 -2.09 -8.59
N TYR A 25 -4.83 -2.33 -7.40
CA TYR A 25 -5.48 -3.15 -6.37
C TYR A 25 -6.90 -2.65 -6.07
N SER A 26 -7.07 -1.35 -5.88
CA SER A 26 -8.39 -0.74 -5.57
C SER A 26 -9.39 -0.90 -6.72
N LYS A 27 -8.94 -0.76 -7.97
CA LYS A 27 -9.79 -1.00 -9.16
C LYS A 27 -10.26 -2.45 -9.22
N ILE A 28 -9.33 -3.39 -9.04
CA ILE A 28 -9.61 -4.83 -9.06
C ILE A 28 -10.57 -5.20 -7.93
N GLU A 29 -10.34 -4.70 -6.72
CA GLU A 29 -11.20 -4.90 -5.57
C GLU A 29 -12.63 -4.43 -5.87
N ASN A 30 -12.79 -3.23 -6.45
CA ASN A 30 -14.09 -2.69 -6.80
C ASN A 30 -14.79 -3.51 -7.90
N ILE A 31 -14.06 -3.94 -8.92
CA ILE A 31 -14.60 -4.83 -9.97
C ILE A 31 -15.14 -6.12 -9.34
N ILE A 32 -14.40 -6.74 -8.42
CA ILE A 32 -14.82 -7.96 -7.74
C ILE A 32 -16.04 -7.70 -6.85
N LYS A 33 -16.08 -6.59 -6.12
CA LYS A 33 -17.23 -6.21 -5.28
C LYS A 33 -18.52 -6.02 -6.09
N VAL A 34 -18.44 -5.46 -7.30
CA VAL A 34 -19.60 -5.13 -8.14
C VAL A 34 -20.01 -6.30 -9.06
N LYS A 35 -19.04 -6.99 -9.67
CA LYS A 35 -19.27 -7.96 -10.75
C LYS A 35 -18.88 -9.40 -10.38
N GLY A 36 -18.32 -9.62 -9.19
CA GLY A 36 -17.73 -10.89 -8.81
C GLY A 36 -16.49 -11.23 -9.66
N PHE A 37 -16.15 -12.51 -9.73
CA PHE A 37 -14.95 -13.00 -10.43
C PHE A 37 -15.16 -13.20 -11.96
N SER A 38 -16.00 -12.37 -12.59
CA SER A 38 -16.32 -12.51 -14.03
C SER A 38 -15.17 -12.17 -14.96
N SER A 39 -14.30 -11.24 -14.54
CA SER A 39 -13.21 -10.69 -15.37
C SER A 39 -11.83 -10.88 -14.75
N ILE A 40 -11.77 -11.25 -13.47
CA ILE A 40 -10.54 -11.48 -12.72
C ILE A 40 -10.69 -12.82 -12.00
N SER A 41 -9.69 -13.69 -12.15
CA SER A 41 -9.72 -15.00 -11.51
C SER A 41 -9.47 -14.89 -10.00
N ASN A 42 -10.04 -15.81 -9.22
CA ASN A 42 -9.77 -15.90 -7.78
C ASN A 42 -8.26 -16.09 -7.48
N ARG A 43 -7.52 -16.78 -8.36
CA ARG A 43 -6.06 -16.92 -8.23
C ARG A 43 -5.36 -15.56 -8.35
N SER A 44 -5.69 -14.79 -9.38
CA SER A 44 -5.12 -13.45 -9.59
C SER A 44 -5.45 -12.53 -8.42
N TRP A 45 -6.70 -12.56 -7.94
CA TRP A 45 -7.11 -11.78 -6.78
C TRP A 45 -6.32 -12.12 -5.51
N LYS A 46 -6.12 -13.42 -5.22
CA LYS A 46 -5.29 -13.85 -4.09
C LYS A 46 -3.83 -13.37 -4.20
N SER A 47 -3.27 -13.32 -5.41
CA SER A 47 -1.93 -12.75 -5.62
C SER A 47 -1.90 -11.25 -5.28
N TRP A 48 -2.91 -10.49 -5.71
CA TRP A 48 -3.05 -9.08 -5.35
C TRP A 48 -3.20 -8.87 -3.85
N GLN A 49 -4.06 -9.64 -3.18
CA GLN A 49 -4.22 -9.60 -1.72
C GLN A 49 -2.91 -9.90 -0.98
N LYS A 50 -2.10 -10.83 -1.49
CA LYS A 50 -0.81 -11.17 -0.89
C LYS A 50 0.24 -10.08 -1.08
N ALA A 51 0.24 -9.38 -2.21
CA ALA A 51 1.24 -8.33 -2.51
C ALA A 51 0.89 -6.97 -1.89
N PHE A 52 -0.40 -6.69 -1.67
CA PHE A 52 -0.87 -5.39 -1.21
C PHE A 52 -0.21 -4.90 0.11
N PRO A 53 -0.03 -5.72 1.15
CA PRO A 53 0.69 -5.30 2.36
C PRO A 53 2.11 -4.83 2.11
N ASP A 54 2.82 -5.50 1.21
CA ASP A 54 4.20 -5.14 0.87
C ASP A 54 4.26 -3.84 0.08
N ILE A 55 3.28 -3.58 -0.80
CA ILE A 55 3.16 -2.32 -1.55
C ILE A 55 2.94 -1.15 -0.59
N VAL A 56 2.03 -1.29 0.38
CA VAL A 56 1.66 -0.23 1.32
C VAL A 56 2.75 0.02 2.35
N SER A 57 3.28 -1.06 2.94
CA SER A 57 4.48 -0.95 3.80
C SER A 57 5.61 -0.29 3.04
N SER A 58 5.65 -0.49 1.72
CA SER A 58 6.65 0.12 0.90
C SER A 58 6.49 1.63 0.76
N LEU A 59 5.32 2.08 0.30
CA LEU A 59 5.00 3.50 0.21
C LEU A 59 5.30 4.24 1.52
N VAL A 60 4.85 3.68 2.65
CA VAL A 60 5.08 4.26 3.98
C VAL A 60 6.57 4.40 4.29
N TYR A 61 7.38 3.38 3.98
CA TYR A 61 8.82 3.46 4.20
C TYR A 61 9.46 4.59 3.40
N ILE A 62 9.16 4.68 2.09
CA ILE A 62 9.72 5.76 1.26
C ILE A 62 9.30 7.11 1.82
N TYR A 63 8.00 7.32 2.03
CA TYR A 63 7.45 8.57 2.53
C TYR A 63 8.08 9.00 3.86
N LYS A 64 8.27 8.08 4.81
CA LYS A 64 9.00 8.39 6.07
C LYS A 64 10.44 8.82 5.81
N THR A 65 11.16 8.13 4.92
CA THR A 65 12.56 8.46 4.63
C THR A 65 12.76 9.74 3.82
N THR A 66 11.70 10.22 3.14
CA THR A 66 11.68 11.47 2.36
C THR A 66 10.98 12.62 3.07
N ASN A 67 10.67 12.48 4.38
CA ASN A 67 9.95 13.46 5.21
C ASN A 67 8.55 13.83 4.69
N GLN A 68 7.86 12.87 4.07
CA GLN A 68 6.48 12.96 3.57
C GLN A 68 5.52 12.27 4.54
N ASN A 69 5.51 12.71 5.80
CA ASN A 69 4.74 12.06 6.87
C ASN A 69 3.22 12.08 6.62
N ASN A 70 2.70 13.16 6.01
CA ASN A 70 1.28 13.28 5.68
C ASN A 70 0.85 12.22 4.66
N GLU A 71 1.69 11.94 3.66
CA GLU A 71 1.45 10.92 2.64
C GLU A 71 1.53 9.52 3.24
N ALA A 72 2.48 9.27 4.14
CA ALA A 72 2.56 8.03 4.89
C ALA A 72 1.31 7.79 5.75
N GLU A 73 0.85 8.82 6.45
CA GLU A 73 -0.38 8.78 7.25
C GLU A 73 -1.61 8.47 6.37
N GLN A 74 -1.78 9.19 5.26
CA GLN A 74 -2.93 9.00 4.37
C GLN A 74 -3.01 7.55 3.86
N VAL A 75 -1.89 6.99 3.40
CA VAL A 75 -1.83 5.59 2.94
C VAL A 75 -2.23 4.61 4.04
N LEU A 76 -1.82 4.85 5.29
CA LEU A 76 -2.14 3.99 6.44
C LEU A 76 -3.60 4.13 6.88
N VAL A 77 -4.15 5.34 6.87
CA VAL A 77 -5.57 5.58 7.16
C VAL A 77 -6.44 4.82 6.15
N ASP A 78 -6.13 4.94 4.86
CA ASP A 78 -6.87 4.23 3.80
C ASP A 78 -6.74 2.71 3.91
N TRP A 79 -5.57 2.21 4.32
CA TRP A 79 -5.36 0.79 4.64
C TRP A 79 -6.25 0.33 5.79
N ILE A 80 -6.21 1.04 6.93
CA ILE A 80 -6.93 0.66 8.15
C ILE A 80 -8.45 0.73 7.93
N LEU A 81 -8.94 1.66 7.11
CA LEU A 81 -10.36 1.69 6.73
C LEU A 81 -10.80 0.39 6.02
N ARG A 82 -9.91 -0.26 5.26
CA ARG A 82 -10.19 -1.53 4.57
C ARG A 82 -9.93 -2.75 5.44
N PHE A 83 -8.91 -2.68 6.30
CA PHE A 83 -8.48 -3.76 7.17
C PHE A 83 -8.45 -3.28 8.63
N PRO A 84 -9.63 -3.05 9.24
CA PRO A 84 -9.72 -2.43 10.56
C PRO A 84 -9.12 -3.27 11.68
N ASP A 85 -8.88 -4.57 11.47
CA ASP A 85 -8.26 -5.45 12.47
C ASP A 85 -6.73 -5.56 12.31
N ASP A 86 -6.13 -4.87 11.34
CA ASP A 86 -4.68 -4.88 11.13
C ASP A 86 -3.97 -4.04 12.20
N THR A 87 -3.51 -4.70 13.25
CA THR A 87 -2.80 -4.07 14.37
C THR A 87 -1.42 -3.54 13.97
N ASN A 88 -0.78 -4.12 12.95
CA ASN A 88 0.53 -3.66 12.49
C ASN A 88 0.41 -2.32 11.78
N ALA A 89 -0.59 -2.16 10.91
CA ALA A 89 -0.86 -0.89 10.24
C ALA A 89 -1.22 0.22 11.24
N LYS A 90 -2.03 -0.09 12.26
CA LYS A 90 -2.35 0.86 13.34
C LYS A 90 -1.11 1.32 14.10
N LYS A 91 -0.23 0.40 14.49
CA LYS A 91 1.02 0.73 15.16
C LYS A 91 1.92 1.60 14.28
N LEU A 92 2.03 1.27 12.99
CA LEU A 92 2.83 2.04 12.05
C LEU A 92 2.27 3.47 11.87
N LEU A 93 0.95 3.64 11.92
CA LEU A 93 0.31 4.96 11.88
C LEU A 93 0.61 5.79 13.14
N GLU A 94 0.58 5.17 14.32
CA GLU A 94 1.00 5.83 15.57
C GLU A 94 2.46 6.28 15.49
N GLU A 95 3.36 5.43 14.95
CA GLU A 95 4.76 5.79 14.74
C GLU A 95 4.92 6.99 13.80
N VAL A 96 4.19 7.02 12.67
CA VAL A 96 4.22 8.16 11.73
C VAL A 96 3.77 9.46 12.40
N ARG A 97 2.67 9.43 13.15
CA ARG A 97 2.10 10.60 13.84
C ARG A 97 2.95 11.11 15.01
N SER A 98 3.75 10.24 15.61
CA SER A 98 4.64 10.59 16.72
C SER A 98 5.93 11.32 16.30
N LEU A 99 6.19 11.40 14.99
CA LEU A 99 7.37 12.03 14.41
C LEU A 99 7.17 13.52 14.03
N ASP A 100 5.96 14.05 14.19
CA ASP A 100 5.63 15.49 14.10
C ASP A 100 5.64 16.15 15.49
#